data_AF-A0A6M0AWW7-F1
#
_entry.id   AF-A0A6M0AWW7-F1
#
_cell.length_a   1.000
_cell.length_b   1.000
_cell.length_c   1.000
_cell.angle_alpha   90.00
_cell.angle_beta   90.00
_cell.angle_gamma   90.00
#
_symmetry.space_group_name_H-M   'P 1'
#
loop_
_entity.id
_entity.type
_entity.pdbx_description
1 polymer ?
#
loop_
_entity_poly.entity_id
_entity_poly.type
_entity_poly.pdbx_seq_one_letter_code
_entity_poly.pdbx_strand_id
1 'polypeptide(L)' 'MTYKILSLDGGGFRGVISARIIQKFEEKLDKPLHEYFDLVAGTSTGSLLAAGICLGKTADELLNLYE' A
#
# COMPACT_ATOMS: atom_id res chain seq x y z
N MET A 1 -15.26 3.57 -17.42
CA MET A 1 -14.65 3.19 -16.13
C MET A 1 -13.36 3.97 -15.98
N THR A 2 -13.05 4.43 -14.77
CA THR A 2 -11.81 5.17 -14.46
C THR A 2 -10.76 4.19 -13.99
N TYR A 3 -9.58 4.19 -14.62
CA TYR A 3 -8.45 3.36 -14.21
C TYR A 3 -7.74 4.01 -13.00
N LYS A 4 -7.67 3.31 -11.87
CA LYS A 4 -7.14 3.82 -10.61
C LYS A 4 -5.74 3.28 -10.35
N ILE A 5 -4.80 4.20 -10.12
CA ILE A 5 -3.38 3.89 -9.89
C ILE A 5 -2.99 4.34 -8.49
N LEU A 6 -2.34 3.47 -7.73
CA LEU A 6 -1.64 3.80 -6.49
C LEU A 6 -0.13 3.80 -6.75
N SER A 7 0.55 4.91 -6.45
CA SER A 7 2.01 5.04 -6.59
C SER A 7 2.65 5.29 -5.23
N LEU A 8 3.66 4.51 -4.89
CA LEU A 8 4.34 4.52 -3.59
C LEU A 8 5.84 4.82 -3.75
N ASP A 9 6.25 5.96 -3.22
CA ASP A 9 7.65 6.36 -3.23
C ASP A 9 8.53 5.46 -2.34
N GLY A 10 9.81 5.41 -2.68
CA GLY A 10 10.84 4.84 -1.79
C GLY A 10 11.11 5.74 -0.59
N GLY A 11 11.76 5.21 0.43
CA GLY A 11 12.04 6.01 1.63
C GLY A 11 12.86 5.33 2.73
N GLY A 12 13.36 4.11 2.51
CA GLY A 12 13.97 3.31 3.58
C GLY A 12 12.97 3.06 4.70
N PHE A 13 13.37 3.26 5.95
CA PHE A 13 12.49 3.13 7.11
C PHE A 13 11.29 4.10 7.08
N ARG A 14 11.39 5.25 6.38
CA ARG A 14 10.29 6.22 6.26
C ARG A 14 9.07 5.69 5.49
N GLY A 15 9.17 4.51 4.87
CA GLY A 15 8.00 3.82 4.31
C GLY A 15 6.90 3.54 5.33
N VAL A 16 7.21 3.55 6.64
CA VAL A 16 6.20 3.51 7.71
C VAL A 16 5.16 4.63 7.59
N ILE A 17 5.53 5.80 7.05
CA ILE A 17 4.61 6.91 6.81
C ILE A 17 3.60 6.52 5.72
N SER A 18 4.09 6.01 4.58
CA SER A 18 3.24 5.51 3.49
C SER A 18 2.32 4.38 3.97
N ALA A 19 2.84 3.44 4.76
CA ALA A 19 2.07 2.34 5.33
C ALA A 19 0.94 2.85 6.25
N ARG A 20 1.22 3.83 7.14
CA ARG A 20 0.18 4.46 7.99
C ARG A 20 -0.88 5.20 7.18
N ILE A 21 -0.48 5.91 6.12
CA ILE A 21 -1.43 6.60 5.23
C ILE A 21 -2.33 5.58 4.53
N ILE A 22 -1.75 4.51 4.00
CA ILE A 22 -2.50 3.42 3.36
C ILE A 22 -3.46 2.76 4.34
N GLN A 23 -3.05 2.51 5.59
CA GLN A 23 -3.93 1.98 6.64
C GLN A 23 -5.15 2.87 6.87
N LYS A 24 -4.94 4.19 7.04
CA LYS A 24 -6.04 5.15 7.21
C LYS A 24 -6.91 5.28 5.97
N PHE A 25 -6.38 4.96 4.80
CA PHE A 25 -7.15 4.90 3.57
C PHE A 25 -7.98 3.62 3.49
N GLU A 26 -7.40 2.46 3.80
CA GLU A 26 -8.06 1.15 3.83
C GLU A 26 -9.24 1.13 4.81
N GLU A 27 -9.12 1.77 5.98
CA GLU A 27 -10.21 1.95 6.95
C GLU A 27 -11.47 2.64 6.37
N LYS A 28 -11.33 3.38 5.27
CA LYS A 28 -12.42 4.11 4.59
C LYS A 28 -12.92 3.41 3.33
N LEU A 29 -12.32 2.29 2.96
CA LEU A 29 -12.71 1.52 1.78
C LEU A 29 -13.63 0.36 2.20
N ASP A 30 -14.65 0.10 1.39
CA ASP A 30 -15.50 -1.10 1.54
C ASP A 30 -14.85 -2.36 0.93
N LYS A 31 -13.59 -2.26 0.47
CA LYS A 31 -12.88 -3.31 -0.27
C LYS A 31 -11.38 -3.30 0.08
N PRO A 32 -10.72 -4.46 0.00
CA PRO A 32 -9.26 -4.53 0.07
C PRO A 32 -8.60 -3.66 -1.00
N LEU A 33 -7.42 -3.12 -0.70
CA LEU A 33 -6.69 -2.21 -1.60
C LEU A 33 -6.43 -2.82 -2.99
N HIS A 34 -6.13 -4.12 -3.05
CA HIS A 34 -5.86 -4.83 -4.31
C HIS A 34 -7.11 -5.07 -5.17
N GLU A 35 -8.31 -4.95 -4.61
CA GLU A 35 -9.57 -4.96 -5.35
C GLU A 35 -10.03 -3.53 -5.72
N TYR A 36 -9.44 -2.51 -5.09
CA TYR A 36 -9.80 -1.12 -5.30
C TYR A 36 -8.97 -0.45 -6.39
N PHE A 37 -7.68 -0.78 -6.51
CA PHE A 37 -6.76 -0.22 -7.50
C PHE A 37 -6.50 -1.20 -8.64
N ASP A 38 -6.48 -0.68 -9.88
CA ASP A 38 -6.18 -1.47 -11.07
C ASP A 38 -4.66 -1.67 -11.27
N LEU A 39 -3.85 -0.76 -10.71
CA LEU A 39 -2.39 -0.81 -10.71
C LEU A 39 -1.85 -0.27 -9.39
N VAL A 40 -0.89 -0.99 -8.81
CA VAL A 40 -0.09 -0.53 -7.69
C VAL A 40 1.38 -0.54 -8.11
N ALA A 41 2.04 0.61 -8.03
CA ALA A 41 3.43 0.79 -8.38
C ALA A 41 4.21 1.31 -7.17
N GLY A 42 5.49 0.92 -7.04
CA GLY A 42 6.35 1.51 -6.04
C GLY A 42 7.83 1.26 -6.29
N THR A 43 8.67 2.07 -5.65
CA THR A 43 10.14 1.99 -5.76
C THR A 43 10.77 1.69 -4.40
N SER A 44 11.74 0.78 -4.33
CA SER A 44 12.45 0.42 -3.08
C SER A 44 11.46 0.01 -1.98
N THR A 45 11.44 0.67 -0.83
CA THR A 45 10.44 0.43 0.22
C THR A 45 9.00 0.45 -0.32
N GLY A 46 8.69 1.36 -1.25
CA GLY A 46 7.39 1.42 -1.89
C GLY A 46 7.06 0.17 -2.72
N SER A 47 8.06 -0.51 -3.30
CA SER A 47 7.84 -1.77 -4.04
C SER A 47 7.50 -2.93 -3.11
N LEU A 48 8.06 -2.95 -1.88
CA LEU A 48 7.69 -3.95 -0.87
C LEU A 48 6.22 -3.76 -0.45
N LEU A 49 5.81 -2.52 -0.19
CA LEU A 49 4.41 -2.19 0.09
C LEU A 49 3.49 -2.55 -1.07
N ALA A 50 3.85 -2.15 -2.30
CA ALA A 50 3.09 -2.46 -3.50
C ALA A 50 2.91 -3.97 -3.71
N ALA A 51 3.98 -4.74 -3.57
CA ALA A 51 3.93 -6.19 -3.68
C ALA A 51 3.04 -6.83 -2.62
N GLY A 52 3.14 -6.37 -1.37
CA GLY A 52 2.30 -6.87 -0.28
C GLY A 52 0.81 -6.55 -0.49
N ILE A 53 0.49 -5.35 -0.97
CA ILE A 53 -0.89 -5.00 -1.38
C ILE A 53 -1.38 -5.97 -2.44
N CYS A 54 -0.62 -6.17 -3.54
CA CYS A 54 -1.00 -7.07 -4.63
C CYS A 54 -1.16 -8.55 -4.19
N LEU A 55 -0.49 -8.96 -3.11
CA LEU A 55 -0.62 -10.29 -2.50
C LEU A 55 -1.81 -10.38 -1.53
N GLY A 56 -2.62 -9.33 -1.39
CA GLY A 56 -3.78 -9.30 -0.52
C GLY A 56 -3.47 -9.08 0.96
N LYS A 57 -2.27 -8.58 1.30
CA LYS A 57 -1.95 -8.23 2.68
C LYS A 57 -2.72 -6.99 3.11
N THR A 58 -3.20 -7.01 4.35
CA THR A 58 -3.81 -5.86 5.01
C THR A 58 -2.78 -4.79 5.29
N ALA A 59 -3.22 -3.53 5.40
CA ALA A 59 -2.31 -2.43 5.73
C ALA A 59 -1.62 -2.62 7.10
N ASP A 60 -2.27 -3.29 8.05
CA ASP A 60 -1.67 -3.66 9.34
C ASP A 60 -0.49 -4.62 9.18
N GLU A 61 -0.65 -5.67 8.38
CA GLU A 61 0.46 -6.60 8.10
C GLU A 61 1.63 -5.91 7.39
N LEU A 62 1.34 -4.94 6.50
CA LEU A 62 2.38 -4.17 5.81
C LEU A 62 3.14 -3.27 6.77
N LEU A 63 2.48 -2.83 7.84
CA LEU A 63 3.07 -1.92 8.80
C LEU A 63 4.05 -2.62 9.75
N ASN A 64 3.74 -3.87 10.09
CA ASN A 64 4.63 -4.75 10.86
C ASN A 64 5.99 -5.01 10.17
N LEU A 65 6.14 -4.66 8.89
CA LEU A 65 7.43 -4.70 8.19
C LEU A 65 8.43 -3.63 8.67
N TYR A 66 7.96 -2.62 9.42
CA TYR A 66 8.77 -1.49 9.92
C TYR A 66 8.83 -1.42 11.45
N GLU A 67 8.35 -2.46 12.14
CA GLU A 67 8.45 -2.59 13.60
C GLU A 67 9.64 -3.44 14.03
#